data_AF-A0AAU2UGM6-F1
#
_entry.id   AF-A0AAU2UGM6-F1
#
_cell.length_a   1.000
_cell.length_b   1.000
_cell.length_c   1.000
_cell.angle_alpha   90.00
_cell.angle_beta   90.00
_cell.angle_gamma   90.00
#
_symmetry.space_group_name_H-M   'P 1'
#
loop_
_entity.id
_entity.type
_entity.pdbx_description
1 polymer ?
#
loop_
_entity_poly.entity_id
_entity_poly.type
_entity_poly.pdbx_seq_one_letter_code
_entity_poly.pdbx_strand_id
1 'polypeptide(L)'
;MDAATFAAVFAALFVAHSVGDHWVQTSCQSAHKGLPGWTGRLAGARHVATLTATKLALLLPVAFLLGLRLSALGLVAGLGVDAVTHWWADRRTTLAWLARVTGKAEFYSLGTAAHPAHPVTAEGTPAAHLGTGAYALDQSFHHLWLLIASVLIATV
;
A
#
# COMPACT_ATOMS: atom_id res chain seq x y z
N MET A 1 -11.58 17.59 16.74
CA MET A 1 -12.04 16.86 15.54
C MET A 1 -12.66 15.55 15.99
N ASP A 2 -13.70 15.08 15.31
CA ASP A 2 -14.52 13.96 15.79
C ASP A 2 -14.06 12.61 15.22
N ALA A 3 -14.41 11.53 15.92
CA ALA A 3 -14.11 10.16 15.49
C ALA A 3 -14.76 9.79 14.14
N ALA A 4 -15.84 10.48 13.76
CA ALA A 4 -16.54 10.25 12.49
C ALA A 4 -15.70 10.75 11.29
N THR A 5 -15.01 11.88 11.43
CA THR A 5 -14.08 12.43 10.43
C THR A 5 -12.92 11.47 10.22
N PHE A 6 -12.30 11.00 11.30
CA PHE A 6 -11.25 9.99 11.23
C PHE A 6 -11.75 8.72 10.51
N ALA A 7 -12.91 8.18 10.92
CA ALA A 7 -13.46 6.95 10.34
C ALA A 7 -13.78 7.11 8.84
N ALA A 8 -14.37 8.24 8.45
CA ALA A 8 -14.69 8.53 7.05
C ALA A 8 -13.41 8.69 6.20
N VAL A 9 -12.40 9.41 6.69
CA VAL A 9 -11.10 9.55 6.02
C VAL A 9 -10.43 8.18 5.88
N PHE A 10 -10.37 7.38 6.95
CA PHE A 10 -9.78 6.05 6.92
C PHE A 10 -10.47 5.14 5.91
N ALA A 11 -11.81 5.09 5.93
CA ALA A 11 -12.58 4.30 4.97
C ALA A 11 -12.30 4.72 3.52
N ALA A 12 -12.29 6.03 3.23
CA ALA A 12 -11.99 6.55 1.90
C ALA A 12 -10.56 6.19 1.46
N LEU A 13 -9.57 6.37 2.33
CA LEU A 13 -8.17 6.07 2.02
C LEU A 13 -7.91 4.57 1.88
N PHE A 14 -8.58 3.72 2.66
CA PHE A 14 -8.50 2.26 2.57
C PHE A 14 -9.03 1.75 1.22
N VAL A 15 -10.21 2.24 0.81
CA VAL A 15 -10.76 1.93 -0.51
C VAL A 15 -9.85 2.46 -1.62
N ALA A 16 -9.37 3.70 -1.50
CA ALA A 16 -8.49 4.30 -2.50
C ALA A 16 -7.14 3.59 -2.61
N HIS A 17 -6.58 3.09 -1.51
CA HIS A 17 -5.38 2.27 -1.52
C HIS A 17 -5.62 0.95 -2.28
N SER A 18 -6.71 0.26 -1.96
CA SER A 18 -7.09 -0.98 -2.64
C SER A 18 -7.28 -0.77 -4.16
N VAL A 19 -8.00 0.28 -4.55
CA VAL A 19 -8.18 0.63 -5.97
C VAL A 19 -6.86 1.04 -6.61
N GLY A 20 -6.05 1.84 -5.92
CA GLY A 20 -4.78 2.35 -6.42
C GLY A 20 -3.76 1.24 -6.70
N ASP A 21 -3.57 0.31 -5.78
CA ASP A 21 -2.59 -0.78 -5.90
C ASP A 21 -3.00 -1.87 -6.91
N HIS A 22 -4.30 -2.03 -7.19
CA HIS A 22 -4.79 -3.15 -8.00
C HIS A 22 -5.31 -2.74 -9.37
N TRP A 23 -5.99 -1.59 -9.47
CA TRP A 23 -6.62 -1.14 -10.73
C TRP A 23 -5.84 -0.02 -11.40
N VAL A 24 -5.26 0.91 -10.63
CA VAL A 24 -4.54 2.07 -11.18
C VAL A 24 -3.07 1.73 -11.44
N GLN A 25 -2.46 0.94 -10.57
CA GLN A 25 -1.09 0.49 -10.71
C GLN A 25 -0.89 -0.36 -11.97
N THR A 26 0.11 -0.01 -12.76
CA THR A 26 0.48 -0.78 -13.95
C THR A 26 1.33 -2.01 -13.59
N SER A 27 1.25 -3.05 -14.43
CA SER A 27 2.09 -4.25 -14.29
C SER A 27 3.59 -3.92 -14.28
N CYS A 28 4.01 -2.93 -15.08
CA CYS A 28 5.39 -2.46 -15.10
C CYS A 28 5.82 -1.86 -13.75
N GLN A 29 5.00 -1.01 -13.14
CA GLN A 29 5.30 -0.48 -11.80
C GLN A 29 5.39 -1.62 -10.77
N SER A 30 4.45 -2.57 -10.80
CA SER A 30 4.42 -3.71 -9.87
C SER A 30 5.65 -4.62 -9.96
N ALA A 31 6.07 -4.94 -11.18
CA ALA A 31 7.22 -5.80 -11.41
C ALA A 31 8.54 -5.12 -11.02
N HIS A 32 8.69 -3.82 -11.30
CA HIS A 32 9.98 -3.14 -11.16
C HIS A 32 10.17 -2.39 -9.84
N LYS A 33 9.11 -2.02 -9.11
CA LYS A 33 9.24 -1.17 -7.90
C LYS A 33 10.13 -1.77 -6.83
N GLY A 34 10.26 -3.10 -6.73
CA GLY A 34 11.19 -3.76 -5.80
C GLY A 34 12.67 -3.81 -6.23
N LEU A 35 13.00 -3.51 -7.50
CA LEU A 35 14.36 -3.68 -8.04
C LEU A 35 15.36 -2.65 -7.48
N PRO A 36 16.66 -2.99 -7.35
CA PRO A 36 17.67 -2.01 -6.94
C PRO A 36 17.85 -0.89 -7.98
N GLY A 37 18.48 0.21 -7.55
CA GLY A 37 18.84 1.32 -8.44
C GLY A 37 17.68 2.20 -8.90
N TRP A 38 17.94 3.03 -9.92
CA TRP A 38 16.99 4.04 -10.40
C TRP A 38 15.73 3.47 -11.03
N THR A 39 15.82 2.31 -11.70
CA THR A 39 14.67 1.63 -12.30
C THR A 39 13.58 1.38 -11.27
N GLY A 40 13.95 0.78 -10.13
CA GLY A 40 12.97 0.54 -9.07
C GLY A 40 12.53 1.83 -8.40
N ARG A 41 13.44 2.76 -8.09
CA ARG A 41 13.09 4.03 -7.42
C ARG A 41 12.06 4.83 -8.21
N LEU A 42 12.23 4.90 -9.54
CA LEU A 42 11.33 5.60 -10.44
C LEU A 42 10.00 4.85 -10.62
N ALA A 43 10.02 3.53 -10.73
CA ALA A 43 8.79 2.72 -10.77
C ALA A 43 7.94 2.92 -9.50
N GLY A 44 8.57 2.88 -8.32
CA GLY A 44 7.92 3.16 -7.04
C GLY A 44 7.42 4.60 -6.93
N ALA A 45 8.22 5.60 -7.36
CA ALA A 45 7.81 6.99 -7.31
C ALA A 45 6.60 7.28 -8.22
N ARG A 46 6.58 6.71 -9.43
CA ARG A 46 5.43 6.79 -10.33
C ARG A 46 4.19 6.14 -9.73
N HIS A 47 4.34 4.97 -9.12
CA HIS A 47 3.25 4.27 -8.43
C HIS A 47 2.64 5.13 -7.32
N VAL A 48 3.49 5.65 -6.43
CA VAL A 48 3.06 6.46 -5.28
C VAL A 48 2.43 7.77 -5.73
N ALA A 49 2.93 8.39 -6.80
CA ALA A 49 2.30 9.58 -7.38
C ALA A 49 0.87 9.28 -7.86
N THR A 50 0.68 8.19 -8.61
CA THR A 50 -0.67 7.78 -9.06
C THR A 50 -1.56 7.37 -7.89
N LEU A 51 -1.02 6.67 -6.90
CA LEU A 51 -1.74 6.24 -5.70
C LEU A 51 -2.21 7.44 -4.86
N THR A 52 -1.35 8.45 -4.68
CA THR A 52 -1.69 9.68 -3.95
C THR A 52 -2.79 10.45 -4.69
N ALA A 53 -2.71 10.51 -6.02
CA ALA A 53 -3.76 11.11 -6.84
C ALA A 53 -5.09 10.34 -6.71
N THR A 54 -5.07 9.01 -6.71
CA THR A 54 -6.25 8.17 -6.45
C THR A 54 -6.85 8.44 -5.06
N LYS A 55 -6.01 8.55 -4.02
CA LYS A 55 -6.45 8.90 -2.66
C LYS A 55 -7.15 10.25 -2.61
N LEU A 56 -6.59 11.28 -3.24
CA LEU A 56 -7.24 12.59 -3.34
C LEU A 56 -8.55 12.53 -4.14
N ALA A 57 -8.56 11.81 -5.27
CA ALA A 57 -9.73 11.69 -6.13
C ALA A 57 -10.92 11.02 -5.44
N LEU A 58 -10.68 10.15 -4.46
CA LEU A 58 -11.74 9.50 -3.68
C LEU A 58 -12.04 10.26 -2.37
N LEU A 59 -11.02 10.76 -1.67
CA LEU A 59 -11.19 11.45 -0.40
C LEU A 59 -11.93 12.78 -0.56
N LEU A 60 -11.60 13.58 -1.58
CA LEU A 60 -12.18 14.92 -1.72
C LEU A 60 -13.70 14.88 -1.97
N PRO A 61 -14.24 14.02 -2.86
CA PRO A 61 -15.69 13.86 -3.00
C PRO A 61 -16.36 13.34 -1.72
N VAL A 62 -15.76 12.36 -1.02
CA VAL A 62 -16.30 11.85 0.24
C VAL A 62 -16.37 12.95 1.30
N ALA A 63 -15.29 13.72 1.45
CA ALA A 63 -15.23 14.84 2.38
C ALA A 63 -16.28 15.90 2.05
N PHE A 64 -16.45 16.24 0.77
CA PHE A 64 -17.46 17.20 0.31
C PHE A 64 -18.89 16.71 0.62
N LEU A 65 -19.23 15.47 0.24
CA LEU A 65 -20.57 14.92 0.40
C LEU A 65 -20.95 14.70 1.87
N LEU A 66 -19.98 14.41 2.73
CA LEU A 66 -20.18 14.24 4.18
C LEU A 66 -19.99 15.54 4.98
N GLY A 67 -19.68 16.66 4.32
CA GLY A 67 -19.47 17.95 4.99
C GLY A 67 -18.22 18.02 5.89
N LEU A 68 -17.21 17.18 5.63
CA LEU A 68 -15.98 17.13 6.41
C LEU A 68 -15.11 18.37 6.11
N ARG A 69 -14.65 19.05 7.16
CA ARG A 69 -13.72 20.17 7.06
C ARG A 69 -12.30 19.67 7.29
N LEU A 70 -11.59 19.40 6.21
CA LEU A 70 -10.19 18.95 6.26
C LEU A 70 -9.25 20.14 6.01
N SER A 71 -8.25 20.31 6.87
CA SER A 71 -7.25 21.37 6.69
C SER A 71 -6.28 20.99 5.56
N ALA A 72 -5.76 22.00 4.85
CA ALA A 72 -4.72 21.76 3.84
C ALA A 72 -3.44 21.18 4.44
N LEU A 73 -3.09 21.61 5.66
CA LEU A 73 -1.92 21.12 6.39
C LEU A 73 -2.09 19.64 6.78
N GLY A 74 -3.26 19.25 7.30
CA GLY A 74 -3.58 17.87 7.63
C GLY A 74 -3.56 16.95 6.41
N LEU A 75 -4.11 17.40 5.28
CA LEU A 75 -4.05 16.69 3.99
C LEU A 75 -2.60 16.47 3.54
N VAL A 76 -1.78 17.51 3.52
CA VAL A 76 -0.36 17.41 3.11
C VAL A 76 0.43 16.52 4.07
N ALA A 77 0.23 16.67 5.38
CA ALA A 77 0.94 15.89 6.39
C ALA A 77 0.57 14.40 6.30
N GLY A 78 -0.71 14.06 6.30
CA GLY A 78 -1.15 12.67 6.27
C GLY A 78 -0.83 11.96 4.95
N LEU A 79 -1.15 12.59 3.81
CA LEU A 79 -0.83 12.01 2.50
C LEU A 79 0.68 11.98 2.24
N GLY A 80 1.44 12.93 2.77
CA GLY A 80 2.90 12.92 2.68
C GLY A 80 3.52 11.76 3.45
N VAL A 81 3.07 11.52 4.69
CA VAL A 81 3.50 10.37 5.51
C VAL A 81 3.15 9.04 4.82
N ASP A 82 1.90 8.93 4.34
CA ASP A 82 1.45 7.77 3.57
C ASP A 82 2.30 7.54 2.32
N ALA A 83 2.52 8.56 1.49
CA ALA A 83 3.30 8.44 0.26
C ALA A 83 4.75 7.98 0.52
N VAL A 84 5.42 8.57 1.51
CA VAL A 84 6.81 8.21 1.85
C VAL A 84 6.91 6.78 2.36
N THR A 85 6.00 6.40 3.26
CA THR A 85 6.00 5.07 3.87
C THR A 85 5.58 3.99 2.89
N HIS A 86 4.67 4.31 1.97
CA HIS A 86 4.29 3.44 0.86
C HIS A 86 5.46 3.21 -0.09
N TRP A 87 6.12 4.29 -0.55
CA TRP A 87 7.29 4.18 -1.41
C TRP A 87 8.41 3.33 -0.78
N TRP A 88 8.59 3.49 0.53
CA TRP A 88 9.59 2.74 1.30
C TRP A 88 9.24 1.26 1.45
N ALA A 89 7.98 0.92 1.72
CA ALA A 89 7.52 -0.46 1.80
C ALA A 89 7.62 -1.18 0.44
N ASP A 90 7.29 -0.48 -0.65
CA ASP A 90 7.39 -0.96 -2.04
C ASP A 90 8.82 -1.35 -2.47
N ARG A 91 9.83 -0.95 -1.69
CA ARG A 91 11.22 -1.41 -1.87
C ARG A 91 11.41 -2.88 -1.47
N ARG A 92 10.46 -3.47 -0.75
CA ARG A 92 10.36 -4.89 -0.30
C ARG A 92 11.47 -5.40 0.62
N THR A 93 12.62 -4.74 0.69
CA THR A 93 13.75 -5.15 1.53
C THR A 93 13.44 -5.03 3.02
N THR A 94 12.81 -3.93 3.44
CA THR A 94 12.38 -3.72 4.84
C THR A 94 11.38 -4.77 5.28
N LEU A 95 10.37 -5.06 4.46
CA LEU A 95 9.33 -6.04 4.80
C LEU A 95 9.90 -7.46 4.86
N ALA A 96 10.79 -7.83 3.95
CA ALA A 96 11.50 -9.11 4.00
C ALA A 96 12.37 -9.23 5.27
N TRP A 97 13.03 -8.15 5.69
CA TRP A 97 13.79 -8.13 6.95
C TRP A 97 12.87 -8.25 8.17
N LEU A 98 11.78 -7.48 8.23
CA LEU A 98 10.78 -7.54 9.29
C LEU A 98 10.20 -8.95 9.42
N ALA A 99 9.85 -9.59 8.30
CA ALA A 99 9.36 -10.96 8.29
C ALA A 99 10.37 -11.93 8.91
N ARG A 100 11.67 -11.79 8.65
CA ARG A 100 12.70 -12.64 9.27
C ARG A 100 12.81 -12.41 10.77
N VAL A 101 12.96 -11.16 11.22
CA VAL A 101 13.20 -10.86 12.64
C VAL A 101 11.98 -11.09 13.53
N THR A 102 10.79 -11.16 12.94
CA THR A 102 9.54 -11.47 13.64
C THR A 102 9.13 -12.95 13.56
N GLY A 103 9.97 -13.81 12.97
CA GLY A 103 9.68 -15.25 12.84
C GLY A 103 8.57 -15.56 11.82
N LYS A 104 8.35 -14.68 10.84
CA LYS A 104 7.34 -14.82 9.77
C LYS A 104 7.95 -15.14 8.40
N ALA A 105 9.20 -15.59 8.34
CA ALA A 105 9.89 -15.88 7.08
C ALA A 105 9.17 -16.94 6.23
N GLU A 106 8.69 -18.02 6.86
CA GLU A 106 7.90 -19.06 6.19
C GLU A 106 6.62 -18.45 5.60
N PHE A 107 5.84 -17.75 6.43
CA PHE A 107 4.62 -17.06 5.99
C PHE A 107 4.89 -16.12 4.82
N TYR A 108 5.93 -15.28 4.90
CA TYR A 108 6.33 -14.36 3.83
C TYR A 108 6.58 -15.08 2.48
N SER A 109 7.16 -16.29 2.52
CA SER A 109 7.42 -17.07 1.31
C SER A 109 6.20 -17.82 0.77
N LEU A 110 5.14 -18.03 1.57
CA LEU A 110 3.96 -18.80 1.15
C LEU A 110 3.35 -18.25 -0.14
N GLY A 111 3.12 -19.14 -1.09
CA GLY A 111 2.56 -18.84 -2.40
C GLY A 111 3.53 -18.20 -3.39
N THR A 112 4.76 -17.90 -2.98
CA THR A 112 5.83 -17.49 -3.88
C THR A 112 6.60 -18.71 -4.38
N ALA A 113 7.25 -18.61 -5.54
CA ALA A 113 8.10 -19.68 -6.08
C ALA A 113 9.28 -20.08 -5.15
N ALA A 114 9.58 -19.29 -4.11
CA ALA A 114 10.60 -19.63 -3.12
C ALA A 114 10.14 -20.67 -2.08
N HIS A 115 8.83 -20.91 -1.95
CA HIS A 115 8.30 -21.89 -0.99
C HIS A 115 8.25 -23.30 -1.61
N PRO A 116 8.61 -24.38 -0.86
CA PRO A 116 8.62 -25.74 -1.40
C PRO A 116 7.23 -26.24 -1.86
N ALA A 117 6.15 -25.73 -1.24
CA ALA A 117 4.77 -26.04 -1.60
C ALA A 117 4.09 -24.92 -2.43
N HIS A 118 4.84 -24.22 -3.29
CA HIS A 118 4.24 -23.19 -4.15
C HIS A 118 3.31 -23.82 -5.20
N PRO A 119 2.23 -23.14 -5.61
CA PRO A 119 1.31 -23.71 -6.60
C PRO A 119 1.96 -23.91 -7.97
N VAL A 120 1.54 -24.98 -8.63
CA VAL A 120 2.01 -25.38 -9.96
C VAL A 120 0.82 -25.67 -10.88
N THR A 121 1.03 -25.54 -12.19
CA THR A 121 0.08 -25.97 -13.21
C THR A 121 -0.04 -27.50 -13.23
N ALA A 122 -0.98 -28.05 -14.00
CA ALA A 122 -1.10 -29.50 -14.17
C ALA A 122 0.19 -30.13 -14.73
N GLU A 123 0.95 -29.37 -15.50
CA GLU A 123 2.24 -29.73 -16.09
C GLU A 123 3.42 -29.55 -15.14
N GLY A 124 3.17 -29.16 -13.88
CA GLY A 124 4.22 -28.97 -12.86
C GLY A 124 5.01 -27.67 -13.00
N THR A 125 4.56 -26.72 -13.83
CA THR A 125 5.23 -25.42 -13.99
C THR A 125 4.73 -24.40 -12.96
N PRO A 126 5.52 -23.38 -12.55
CA PRO A 126 5.07 -22.43 -11.53
C PRO A 126 3.75 -21.74 -11.90
N ALA A 127 2.75 -21.85 -11.02
CA ALA A 127 1.46 -21.19 -11.15
C ALA A 127 1.35 -20.04 -10.15
N ALA A 128 1.85 -18.87 -10.53
CA ALA A 128 1.76 -17.68 -9.69
C ALA A 128 0.28 -17.34 -9.40
N HIS A 129 -0.08 -17.18 -8.13
CA HIS A 129 -1.41 -16.73 -7.70
C HIS A 129 -1.32 -15.36 -7.04
N LEU A 130 -2.46 -14.64 -7.03
CA LEU A 130 -2.53 -13.24 -6.63
C LEU A 130 -2.31 -13.01 -5.11
N GLY A 131 -2.48 -14.02 -4.28
CA GLY A 131 -2.38 -13.91 -2.82
C GLY A 131 -1.17 -14.62 -2.24
N THR A 132 -0.06 -13.91 -1.99
CA THR A 132 1.12 -14.45 -1.30
C THR A 132 1.23 -13.89 0.12
N GLY A 133 1.97 -14.57 1.01
CA GLY A 133 2.21 -14.02 2.34
C GLY A 133 3.04 -12.72 2.30
N ALA A 134 3.92 -12.56 1.31
CA ALA A 134 4.59 -11.29 1.05
C ALA A 134 3.59 -10.17 0.74
N TYR A 135 2.58 -10.42 -0.11
CA TYR A 135 1.51 -9.47 -0.39
C TYR A 135 0.65 -9.18 0.86
N ALA A 136 0.30 -10.19 1.65
CA ALA A 136 -0.49 -9.97 2.87
C ALA A 136 0.25 -9.10 3.89
N LEU A 137 1.56 -9.32 4.08
CA LEU A 137 2.39 -8.50 4.97
C LEU A 137 2.54 -7.07 4.45
N ASP A 138 2.72 -6.90 3.14
CA ASP A 138 2.75 -5.62 2.44
C ASP A 138 1.48 -4.80 2.68
N GLN A 139 0.30 -5.35 2.35
CA GLN A 139 -0.98 -4.68 2.57
C GLN A 139 -1.22 -4.35 4.05
N SER A 140 -0.88 -5.26 4.97
CA SER A 140 -1.02 -5.00 6.41
C SER A 140 -0.16 -3.83 6.90
N PHE A 141 1.04 -3.66 6.34
CA PHE A 141 1.92 -2.55 6.65
C PHE A 141 1.34 -1.24 6.14
N HIS A 142 0.80 -1.22 4.92
CA HIS A 142 0.13 -0.04 4.37
C HIS A 142 -1.11 0.35 5.18
N HIS A 143 -1.93 -0.62 5.62
CA HIS A 143 -3.10 -0.33 6.46
C HIS A 143 -2.74 0.37 7.78
N LEU A 144 -1.61 0.02 8.40
CA LEU A 144 -1.10 0.72 9.58
C LEU A 144 -0.81 2.20 9.26
N TRP A 145 -0.17 2.48 8.12
CA TRP A 145 0.15 3.85 7.72
C TRP A 145 -1.07 4.63 7.25
N LEU A 146 -2.07 3.97 6.67
CA LEU A 146 -3.37 4.58 6.41
C LEU A 146 -4.05 5.04 7.69
N LEU A 147 -3.96 4.26 8.77
CA LEU A 147 -4.46 4.67 10.08
C LEU A 147 -3.74 5.93 10.56
N ILE A 148 -2.41 5.96 10.53
CA ILE A 148 -1.60 7.11 10.95
C ILE A 148 -1.92 8.35 10.11
N ALA A 149 -1.95 8.21 8.79
CA ALA A 149 -2.30 9.28 7.86
C ALA A 149 -3.71 9.84 8.13
N SER A 150 -4.68 8.96 8.39
CA SER A 150 -6.06 9.36 8.70
C SER A 150 -6.14 10.13 10.02
N VAL A 151 -5.37 9.73 11.03
CA VAL A 151 -5.26 10.50 12.30
C VAL A 151 -4.68 11.88 12.02
N LEU A 152 -3.59 12.00 11.25
CA LEU A 152 -2.99 13.30 10.92
C LEU A 152 -3.98 14.21 10.18
N ILE A 153 -4.65 13.70 9.14
CA ILE A 153 -5.66 14.44 8.38
C ILE A 153 -6.81 14.90 9.28
N ALA A 154 -7.20 14.06 10.24
CA ALA A 154 -8.33 14.33 11.13
C ALA A 154 -7.94 15.02 12.44
N THR A 155 -6.69 15.46 12.66
CA THR A 155 -6.27 16.10 13.93
C THR A 155 -5.42 17.35 13.76
N VAL A 156 -4.93 17.64 12.56
CA VAL A 156 -4.17 18.85 12.21
C VAL A 156 -5.04 19.84 11.46
#